data_AF-M9M7F7-F1
#
_entry.id   AF-M9M7F7-F1
#
_cell.length_a   1.000
_cell.length_b   1.000
_cell.length_c   1.000
_cell.angle_alpha   90.00
_cell.angle_beta   90.00
_cell.angle_gamma   90.00
#
_symmetry.space_group_name_H-M   'P 1'
#
loop_
_entity.id
_entity.type
_entity.pdbx_description
1 polymer ?
#
loop_
_entity_poly.entity_id
_entity_poly.type
_entity_poly.pdbx_seq_one_letter_code
_entity_poly.pdbx_strand_id
1 'polypeptide(L)'
;MELARLLIERRAYREARQWLEPLQETMDHSAEFWDDLGTCWLHTGEPERGEAAIRKALELNPRVKYGQPHLRLASLYAEADKNRAIEALQTYQEVHSSSCESYYRLGRLYEQLGRKEEAGEARNQAVAIYRSLPRYKKREERKWMLKSMLRR
;
A
#
# COMPACT_ATOMS: atom_id res chain seq x y z
N MET A 1 -15.10 -7.69 12.57
CA MET A 1 -14.06 -7.19 11.65
C MET A 1 -12.66 -7.61 12.09
N GLU A 2 -12.40 -7.65 13.40
CA GLU A 2 -11.09 -8.03 13.97
C GLU A 2 -10.61 -9.42 13.53
N LEU A 3 -11.50 -10.43 13.47
CA LEU A 3 -11.15 -11.77 12.99
C LEU A 3 -10.63 -11.76 11.55
N ALA A 4 -11.31 -11.08 10.61
CA ALA A 4 -10.83 -10.97 9.23
C ALA A 4 -9.49 -10.27 9.13
N ARG A 5 -9.23 -9.23 9.94
CA ARG A 5 -7.93 -8.55 9.96
C ARG A 5 -6.82 -9.47 10.42
N LEU A 6 -7.05 -10.25 11.48
CA LEU A 6 -6.10 -11.26 11.95
C LEU A 6 -5.83 -12.32 10.86
N LEU A 7 -6.84 -12.73 10.11
CA LEU A 7 -6.69 -13.66 8.98
C LEU A 7 -5.88 -13.02 7.84
N ILE A 8 -6.14 -11.75 7.49
CA ILE A 8 -5.39 -10.98 6.49
C ILE A 8 -3.92 -10.83 6.89
N GLU A 9 -3.63 -10.51 8.15
CA GLU A 9 -2.27 -10.42 8.69
C GLU A 9 -1.51 -11.75 8.59
N ARG A 10 -2.23 -12.86 8.82
CA ARG A 10 -1.71 -14.22 8.64
C ARG A 10 -1.66 -14.68 7.18
N ARG A 11 -2.06 -13.83 6.23
CA ARG A 11 -2.17 -14.12 4.79
C ARG A 11 -3.17 -15.22 4.45
N ALA A 12 -4.10 -15.51 5.35
CA ALA A 12 -5.21 -16.43 5.14
C ALA A 12 -6.36 -15.73 4.39
N TYR A 13 -6.06 -15.18 3.20
CA TYR A 13 -6.97 -14.30 2.45
C TYR A 13 -8.26 -14.99 2.01
N ARG A 14 -8.20 -16.30 1.71
CA ARG A 14 -9.40 -17.07 1.31
C ARG A 14 -10.37 -17.23 2.47
N GLU A 15 -9.87 -17.51 3.68
CA GLU A 15 -10.69 -17.62 4.89
C GLU A 15 -11.24 -16.24 5.30
N ALA A 16 -10.41 -15.21 5.25
CA ALA A 16 -10.84 -13.83 5.52
C ALA A 16 -11.98 -13.41 4.59
N ARG A 17 -11.87 -13.74 3.30
CA ARG A 17 -12.91 -13.48 2.29
C ARG A 17 -14.22 -14.18 2.62
N GLN A 18 -14.19 -15.47 2.94
CA GLN A 18 -15.39 -16.25 3.30
C GLN A 18 -16.12 -15.62 4.50
N TRP A 19 -15.37 -15.02 5.42
CA TRP A 19 -15.94 -14.32 6.56
C TRP A 19 -16.49 -12.93 6.22
N LEU A 20 -15.88 -12.21 5.27
CA LEU A 20 -16.25 -10.85 4.90
C LEU A 20 -17.40 -10.77 3.88
N GLU A 21 -17.47 -11.68 2.90
CA GLU A 21 -18.46 -11.62 1.81
C GLU A 21 -19.92 -11.55 2.30
N PRO A 22 -20.37 -12.34 3.30
CA PRO A 22 -21.74 -12.27 3.80
C PRO A 22 -22.08 -10.93 4.46
N LEU A 23 -21.07 -10.16 4.88
CA LEU A 23 -21.25 -8.91 5.60
C LEU A 23 -21.39 -7.71 4.66
N GLN A 24 -21.16 -7.89 3.36
CA GLN A 24 -21.07 -6.82 2.36
C GLN A 24 -22.26 -5.86 2.41
N GLU A 25 -23.48 -6.38 2.39
CA GLU A 25 -24.71 -5.57 2.40
C GLU A 25 -24.87 -4.76 3.69
N THR A 26 -24.46 -5.34 4.82
CA THR A 26 -24.61 -4.70 6.14
C THR A 26 -23.50 -3.69 6.43
N MET A 27 -22.32 -3.87 5.82
CA MET A 27 -21.12 -3.06 6.06
C MET A 27 -20.75 -2.18 4.87
N ASP A 28 -21.69 -1.95 3.94
CA ASP A 28 -21.47 -1.20 2.70
C ASP A 28 -20.92 0.22 2.91
N HIS A 29 -21.23 0.84 4.05
CA HIS A 29 -20.80 2.18 4.42
C HIS A 29 -19.42 2.22 5.12
N SER A 30 -18.79 1.07 5.37
CA SER A 30 -17.50 1.00 6.07
C SER A 30 -16.33 0.98 5.09
N ALA A 31 -15.57 2.07 5.04
CA ALA A 31 -14.34 2.15 4.25
C ALA A 31 -13.33 1.05 4.62
N GLU A 32 -13.18 0.74 5.91
CA GLU A 32 -12.24 -0.28 6.36
C GLU A 32 -12.63 -1.69 5.91
N PHE A 33 -13.94 -1.97 5.83
CA PHE A 33 -14.49 -3.21 5.31
C PHE A 33 -14.15 -3.38 3.82
N TRP A 34 -14.41 -2.35 3.01
CA TRP A 34 -14.09 -2.38 1.58
C TRP A 34 -12.59 -2.54 1.34
N ASP A 35 -11.74 -1.93 2.16
CA ASP A 35 -10.28 -2.14 2.06
C ASP A 35 -9.87 -3.58 2.45
N ASP A 36 -10.45 -4.14 3.51
CA ASP A 36 -10.17 -5.52 3.95
C ASP A 36 -10.64 -6.54 2.89
N LEU A 37 -11.85 -6.39 2.36
CA LEU A 37 -12.42 -7.26 1.33
C LEU A 37 -11.67 -7.14 -0.01
N GLY A 38 -11.35 -5.91 -0.43
CA GLY A 38 -10.54 -5.65 -1.62
C GLY A 38 -9.16 -6.28 -1.52
N THR A 39 -8.50 -6.16 -0.36
CA THR A 39 -7.22 -6.84 -0.09
C THR A 39 -7.35 -8.35 -0.28
N CYS A 40 -8.43 -8.96 0.22
CA CYS A 40 -8.65 -10.38 0.03
C CYS A 40 -8.82 -10.75 -1.45
N TRP A 41 -9.62 -10.00 -2.21
CA TRP A 41 -9.80 -10.24 -3.65
C TRP A 41 -8.49 -10.14 -4.44
N LEU A 42 -7.67 -9.10 -4.18
CA LEU A 42 -6.35 -8.94 -4.80
C LEU A 42 -5.46 -10.18 -4.57
N HIS A 43 -5.48 -10.75 -3.37
CA HIS A 43 -4.64 -11.90 -3.03
C HIS A 43 -5.26 -13.26 -3.36
N THR A 44 -6.55 -13.32 -3.72
CA THR A 44 -7.22 -14.55 -4.17
C THR A 44 -7.34 -14.67 -5.70
N GLY A 45 -6.72 -13.75 -6.45
CA GLY A 45 -6.67 -13.81 -7.91
C GLY A 45 -7.85 -13.12 -8.61
N GLU A 46 -8.53 -12.19 -7.94
CA GLU A 46 -9.60 -11.37 -8.52
C GLU A 46 -9.20 -9.88 -8.47
N PRO A 47 -8.17 -9.46 -9.21
CA PRO A 47 -7.57 -8.13 -9.07
C PRO A 47 -8.52 -6.99 -9.43
N GLU A 48 -9.44 -7.19 -10.39
CA GLU A 48 -10.40 -6.16 -10.82
C GLU A 48 -11.42 -5.86 -9.73
N ARG A 49 -11.96 -6.89 -9.08
CA ARG A 49 -12.85 -6.73 -7.91
C ARG A 49 -12.11 -6.14 -6.72
N GLY A 50 -10.85 -6.57 -6.54
CA GLY A 50 -9.96 -6.00 -5.55
C GLY A 50 -9.78 -4.49 -5.73
N GLU A 51 -9.40 -4.04 -6.93
CA GLU A 51 -9.27 -2.62 -7.27
C GLU A 51 -10.56 -1.85 -7.00
N ALA A 52 -11.70 -2.34 -7.50
CA ALA A 52 -12.99 -1.69 -7.32
C ALA A 52 -13.35 -1.50 -5.84
N ALA A 53 -13.12 -2.53 -5.02
CA ALA A 53 -13.35 -2.48 -3.57
C ALA A 53 -12.41 -1.50 -2.87
N ILE A 54 -11.12 -1.52 -3.21
CA ILE A 54 -10.15 -0.57 -2.66
C ILE A 54 -10.52 0.88 -3.05
N ARG A 55 -10.98 1.12 -4.28
CA ARG A 55 -11.45 2.44 -4.71
C ARG A 55 -12.68 2.87 -3.95
N LYS A 56 -13.66 1.99 -3.76
CA LYS A 56 -14.83 2.27 -2.91
C LYS A 56 -14.44 2.63 -1.48
N ALA A 57 -13.45 1.96 -0.91
CA ALA A 57 -12.91 2.31 0.40
C ALA A 57 -12.37 3.76 0.45
N LEU A 58 -11.64 4.17 -0.59
CA LEU A 58 -11.08 5.51 -0.72
C LEU A 58 -12.14 6.58 -1.02
N GLU A 59 -13.21 6.24 -1.75
CA GLU A 59 -14.36 7.12 -1.96
C GLU A 59 -15.10 7.41 -0.65
N LEU A 60 -15.29 6.38 0.19
CA LEU A 60 -15.92 6.52 1.50
C LEU A 60 -15.03 7.28 2.50
N ASN A 61 -13.72 7.03 2.48
CA ASN A 61 -12.75 7.73 3.30
C ASN A 61 -11.35 7.74 2.64
N PRO A 62 -10.91 8.89 2.08
CA PRO A 62 -9.61 9.00 1.41
C PRO A 62 -8.39 8.72 2.31
N ARG A 63 -8.56 8.80 3.63
CA ARG A 63 -7.49 8.59 4.62
C ARG A 63 -7.65 7.27 5.39
N VAL A 64 -8.54 6.38 4.94
CA VAL A 64 -8.80 5.09 5.60
C VAL A 64 -7.50 4.32 5.80
N LYS A 65 -7.33 3.75 7.01
CA LYS A 65 -6.11 3.05 7.44
C LYS A 65 -4.83 3.81 7.13
N TYR A 66 -4.82 5.12 7.36
CA TYR A 66 -3.66 5.99 7.13
C TYR A 66 -3.14 5.94 5.68
N GLY A 67 -4.03 5.73 4.70
CA GLY A 67 -3.70 5.71 3.28
C GLY A 67 -3.14 4.38 2.76
N GLN A 68 -3.08 3.32 3.59
CA GLN A 68 -2.67 1.97 3.14
C GLN A 68 -3.33 1.47 1.85
N PRO A 69 -4.62 1.75 1.56
CA PRO A 69 -5.20 1.32 0.28
C PRO A 69 -4.46 1.88 -0.95
N HIS A 70 -3.89 3.09 -0.89
CA HIS A 70 -3.06 3.63 -1.97
C HIS A 70 -1.78 2.81 -2.18
N LEU A 71 -1.15 2.27 -1.12
CA LEU A 71 -0.01 1.34 -1.28
C LEU A 71 -0.41 0.03 -1.95
N ARG A 72 -1.63 -0.46 -1.71
CA ARG A 72 -2.16 -1.66 -2.37
C ARG A 72 -2.39 -1.40 -3.86
N LEU A 73 -3.02 -0.29 -4.21
CA LEU A 73 -3.19 0.12 -5.61
C LEU A 73 -1.85 0.31 -6.31
N ALA A 74 -0.88 0.98 -5.66
CA ALA A 74 0.47 1.10 -6.20
C ALA A 74 1.12 -0.26 -6.47
N SER A 75 0.93 -1.24 -5.57
CA SER A 75 1.46 -2.59 -5.74
C SER A 75 0.76 -3.33 -6.88
N LEU A 76 -0.55 -3.13 -7.05
CA LEU A 76 -1.32 -3.71 -8.15
C LEU A 76 -0.84 -3.17 -9.51
N TYR A 77 -0.62 -1.87 -9.62
CA TYR A 77 -0.25 -1.23 -10.89
C TYR A 77 1.24 -1.35 -11.22
N ALA A 78 2.12 -1.69 -10.26
CA ALA A 78 3.57 -1.60 -10.42
C ALA A 78 4.13 -2.25 -11.71
N GLU A 79 3.56 -3.39 -12.13
CA GLU A 79 4.01 -4.08 -13.34
C GLU A 79 3.24 -3.62 -14.58
N ALA A 80 1.92 -3.43 -14.48
CA ALA A 80 1.04 -3.11 -15.61
C ALA A 80 1.08 -1.64 -16.04
N ASP A 81 1.08 -0.71 -15.07
CA ASP A 81 1.07 0.74 -15.30
C ASP A 81 1.88 1.45 -14.21
N LYS A 82 3.15 1.69 -14.52
CA LYS A 82 4.10 2.32 -13.59
C LYS A 82 3.72 3.76 -13.27
N ASN A 83 3.03 4.47 -14.16
CA ASN A 83 2.62 5.85 -13.92
C ASN A 83 1.49 5.90 -12.89
N ARG A 84 0.45 5.05 -13.06
CA ARG A 84 -0.61 4.91 -12.04
C ARG A 84 -0.07 4.44 -10.69
N ALA A 85 0.95 3.57 -10.72
CA ALA A 85 1.62 3.13 -9.49
C ALA A 85 2.32 4.30 -8.77
N ILE A 86 3.02 5.16 -9.52
CA ILE A 86 3.68 6.37 -9.00
C ILE A 86 2.65 7.33 -8.42
N GLU A 87 1.57 7.62 -9.14
CA GLU A 87 0.48 8.50 -8.68
C GLU A 87 -0.10 8.00 -7.35
N ALA A 88 -0.42 6.71 -7.26
CA ALA A 88 -0.92 6.12 -6.02
C ALA A 88 0.08 6.25 -4.85
N LEU A 89 1.38 6.10 -5.10
CA LEU A 89 2.40 6.32 -4.06
C LEU A 89 2.52 7.78 -3.65
N GLN A 90 2.34 8.72 -4.57
CA GLN A 90 2.33 10.15 -4.28
C GLN A 90 1.13 10.53 -3.41
N THR A 91 -0.09 10.08 -3.76
CA THR A 91 -1.27 10.28 -2.91
C THR A 91 -1.10 9.63 -1.53
N TYR A 92 -0.46 8.46 -1.45
CA TYR A 92 -0.12 7.86 -0.17
C TYR A 92 0.80 8.75 0.68
N GLN A 93 1.77 9.44 0.06
CA GLN A 93 2.68 10.35 0.77
C GLN A 93 1.98 11.61 1.28
N GLU A 94 0.93 12.07 0.61
CA GLU A 94 0.08 13.18 1.11
C GLU A 94 -0.62 12.79 2.41
N VAL A 95 -1.03 11.52 2.54
CA VAL A 95 -1.68 11.01 3.76
C VAL A 95 -0.64 10.60 4.82
N HIS A 96 0.46 9.98 4.41
CA HIS A 96 1.51 9.42 5.27
C HIS A 96 2.92 9.80 4.76
N SER A 97 3.31 11.04 5.01
CA SER A 97 4.57 11.65 4.53
C SER A 97 5.85 11.04 5.10
N SER A 98 5.77 10.25 6.17
CA SER A 98 6.92 9.69 6.88
C SER A 98 7.15 8.20 6.61
N SER A 99 6.85 7.71 5.39
CA SER A 99 7.04 6.31 5.00
C SER A 99 8.30 6.11 4.15
N CYS A 100 9.27 5.34 4.65
CA CYS A 100 10.43 4.93 3.84
C CYS A 100 10.02 3.92 2.76
N GLU A 101 8.98 3.12 3.03
CA GLU A 101 8.40 2.19 2.06
C GLU A 101 7.99 2.87 0.77
N SER A 102 7.27 4.00 0.87
CA SER A 102 6.77 4.72 -0.31
C SER A 102 7.92 5.20 -1.20
N TYR A 103 8.91 5.86 -0.61
CA TYR A 103 10.09 6.34 -1.34
C TYR A 103 10.92 5.21 -1.95
N TYR A 104 11.06 4.08 -1.25
CA TYR A 104 11.71 2.90 -1.83
C TYR A 104 10.97 2.38 -3.07
N ARG A 105 9.63 2.27 -3.00
CA ARG A 105 8.80 1.81 -4.11
C ARG A 105 8.83 2.78 -5.29
N LEU A 106 8.77 4.09 -5.05
CA LEU A 106 8.95 5.11 -6.08
C LEU A 106 10.30 4.98 -6.77
N GLY A 107 11.39 4.87 -6.00
CA GLY A 107 12.73 4.69 -6.55
C GLY A 107 12.81 3.48 -7.48
N ARG A 108 12.20 2.37 -7.08
CA ARG A 108 12.10 1.16 -7.92
C ARG A 108 11.32 1.37 -9.21
N LEU A 109 10.19 2.06 -9.15
CA LEU A 109 9.37 2.34 -10.34
C LEU A 109 10.11 3.27 -11.31
N TYR A 110 10.78 4.30 -10.79
CA TYR A 110 11.62 5.20 -11.59
C TYR A 110 12.80 4.46 -12.24
N GLU A 111 13.45 3.53 -11.55
CA GLU A 111 14.49 2.68 -12.16
C GLU A 111 13.94 1.86 -13.34
N GLN A 112 12.78 1.23 -13.15
CA GLN A 112 12.15 0.43 -14.21
C GLN A 112 11.71 1.28 -15.41
N LEU A 113 11.46 2.58 -15.21
CA LEU A 113 11.18 3.57 -16.26
C LEU A 113 12.45 4.20 -16.86
N GLY A 114 13.66 3.82 -16.41
CA GLY A 114 14.92 4.41 -16.87
C GLY A 114 15.21 5.81 -16.30
N ARG A 115 14.38 6.32 -15.38
CA ARG A 115 14.48 7.63 -14.74
C ARG A 115 15.48 7.58 -13.57
N LYS A 116 16.77 7.52 -13.90
CA LYS A 116 17.84 7.28 -12.92
C LYS A 116 17.98 8.40 -11.88
N GLU A 117 17.78 9.66 -12.27
CA GLU A 117 17.87 10.82 -11.37
C GLU A 117 16.76 10.77 -10.32
N GLU A 118 15.50 10.70 -10.75
CA GLU A 118 14.33 10.56 -9.86
C GLU A 118 14.45 9.33 -8.93
N ALA A 119 15.00 8.21 -9.44
CA ALA A 119 15.26 7.03 -8.63
C ALA A 119 16.32 7.26 -7.54
N GLY A 120 17.36 8.03 -7.85
CA GLY A 120 18.40 8.43 -6.90
C GLY A 120 17.84 9.35 -5.81
N GLU A 121 17.05 10.34 -6.20
CA GLU A 121 16.37 11.26 -5.29
C GLU A 121 15.43 10.53 -4.34
N ALA A 122 14.56 9.65 -4.86
CA ALA A 122 13.64 8.88 -4.04
C ALA A 122 14.38 8.04 -2.99
N ARG A 123 15.52 7.43 -3.35
CA ARG A 123 16.35 6.68 -2.38
C ARG A 123 16.97 7.57 -1.32
N ASN A 124 17.49 8.73 -1.71
CA ASN A 124 18.03 9.70 -0.78
C ASN A 124 16.95 10.17 0.22
N GLN A 125 15.72 10.41 -0.26
CA GLN A 125 14.58 10.75 0.58
C GLN A 125 14.23 9.61 1.56
N ALA A 126 14.20 8.36 1.11
CA ALA A 126 13.95 7.22 2.00
C ALA A 126 14.95 7.17 3.17
N VAL A 127 16.23 7.45 2.91
CA VAL A 127 17.27 7.50 3.94
C VAL A 127 17.12 8.73 4.84
N ALA A 128 16.81 9.90 4.28
CA ALA A 128 16.61 11.14 5.03
C ALA A 128 15.43 11.01 6.00
N ILE A 129 14.29 10.51 5.53
CA ILE A 129 13.11 10.22 6.36
C ILE A 129 13.48 9.23 7.47
N TYR A 130 14.16 8.13 7.15
CA TYR A 130 14.55 7.15 8.17
C TYR A 130 15.41 7.77 9.30
N ARG A 131 16.30 8.71 8.96
CA ARG A 131 17.14 9.40 9.94
C ARG A 131 16.30 10.25 10.89
N SER A 132 15.28 10.94 10.40
CA SER A 132 14.37 11.79 11.18
C SER A 132 13.28 11.03 11.94
N LEU A 133 13.05 9.74 11.65
CA LEU A 133 12.01 8.95 12.34
C LEU A 133 12.29 8.78 13.85
N PRO A 134 11.25 8.76 14.70
CA PRO A 134 11.36 8.30 16.08
C PRO A 134 11.79 6.84 16.21
N ARG A 135 12.43 6.46 17.32
CA ARG A 135 12.99 5.10 17.54
C ARG A 135 11.97 3.97 17.33
N TYR A 136 10.71 4.17 17.72
CA TYR A 136 9.67 3.15 17.58
C TYR A 136 9.32 2.88 16.10
N LYS A 137 9.21 3.93 15.26
CA LYS A 137 8.97 3.78 13.81
C LYS A 137 10.18 3.23 13.05
N LYS A 138 11.40 3.51 13.52
CA LYS A 138 12.62 2.99 12.87
C LYS A 138 12.61 1.47 12.76
N ARG A 139 12.03 0.75 13.73
CA ARG A 139 11.98 -0.72 13.67
C ARG A 139 11.20 -1.23 12.44
N GLU A 140 10.10 -0.58 12.10
CA GLU A 140 9.22 -0.95 10.99
C GLU A 140 9.82 -0.57 9.63
N GLU A 141 10.39 0.64 9.56
CA GLU A 141 10.88 1.24 8.31
C GLU A 141 12.33 0.84 7.96
N ARG A 142 13.08 0.25 8.90
CA ARG A 142 14.50 -0.13 8.70
C ARG A 142 14.69 -1.02 7.49
N LYS A 143 13.79 -1.97 7.26
CA LYS A 143 13.88 -2.89 6.11
C LYS A 143 13.84 -2.13 4.78
N TRP A 144 13.02 -1.07 4.68
CA TRP A 144 12.86 -0.27 3.47
C TRP A 144 14.06 0.64 3.26
N MET A 145 14.54 1.28 4.32
CA MET A 145 15.77 2.06 4.28
C MET A 145 16.97 1.22 3.77
N LEU A 146 17.16 0.01 4.30
CA LEU A 146 18.26 -0.87 3.87
C LEU A 146 18.14 -1.24 2.39
N LYS A 147 16.93 -1.58 1.94
CA LYS A 147 16.68 -1.87 0.52
C LYS A 147 16.97 -0.67 -0.40
N SER A 148 16.71 0.56 0.06
CA SER A 148 17.06 1.78 -0.68
C SER A 148 18.57 2.00 -0.78
N MET A 149 19.38 1.50 0.16
CA MET A 149 20.84 1.64 0.14
C MET A 149 21.56 0.56 -0.69
N LEU A 150 21.00 -0.65 -0.77
CA LEU A 150 21.66 -1.82 -1.38
C LEU A 150 21.74 -1.82 -2.92
N ARG A 151 21.16 -0.84 -3.61
CA ARG A 151 21.12 -0.75 -5.09
C ARG A 151 21.99 0.37 -5.65
N ARG A 152 23.23 0.49 -5.17
CA ARG A 152 24.25 1.35 -5.80
C ARG A 152 25.01 0.59 -6.87
#